data_AF-A0A526QPP1-F1
#
_entry.id   AF-A0A526QPP1-F1
#
_cell.length_a   1.000
_cell.length_b   1.000
_cell.length_c   1.000
_cell.angle_alpha   90.00
_cell.angle_beta   90.00
_cell.angle_gamma   90.00
#
_symmetry.space_group_name_H-M   'P 1'
#
loop_
_entity.id
_entity.type
_entity.pdbx_description
1 polymer ?
#
loop_
_entity_poly.entity_id
_entity_poly.type
_entity_poly.pdbx_seq_one_letter_code
_entity_poly.pdbx_strand_id
1 'polypeptide(L)'
;MLTIRKRDASGTAAKEPNGQPRIAVGEEGGVLGFAFSGSWTTRTVALVDAEMRKIEKRSGVKSLALDLSQIEKMDTAGAWLIDRLV
;
A
#
# COMPACT_ATOMS: atom_id res chain seq x y z
N MET A 1 2.86 13.93 -11.19
CA MET A 1 1.61 14.02 -10.40
C MET A 1 0.67 12.94 -10.93
N LEU A 2 0.58 11.80 -10.24
CA LEU A 2 -0.38 10.74 -10.57
C LEU A 2 -1.71 11.10 -9.90
N THR A 3 -2.79 11.12 -10.67
CA THR A 3 -4.11 11.50 -10.16
C THR A 3 -4.93 10.22 -9.98
N ILE A 4 -4.61 9.43 -8.95
CA ILE A 4 -5.32 8.19 -8.65
C ILE A 4 -6.79 8.55 -8.38
N ARG A 5 -7.67 8.26 -9.35
CA ARG A 5 -9.10 8.47 -9.20
C ARG A 5 -9.63 7.43 -8.21
N LYS A 6 -10.01 7.94 -7.04
CA LYS A 6 -10.76 7.30 -5.95
C LYS A 6 -11.99 6.53 -6.46
N ARG A 7 -11.84 5.27 -6.86
CA ARG A 7 -12.87 4.23 -7.07
C ARG A 7 -12.08 2.92 -7.15
N ASP A 8 -11.84 2.19 -6.06
CA ASP A 8 -12.82 1.56 -5.18
C ASP A 8 -12.53 1.81 -3.69
N ALA A 9 -13.23 2.79 -3.12
CA ALA A 9 -13.32 2.96 -1.67
C ALA A 9 -14.62 2.29 -1.19
N SER A 10 -14.60 0.96 -1.01
CA SER A 10 -15.62 0.31 -0.18
C SER A 10 -15.06 0.16 1.23
N GLY A 11 -15.57 1.02 2.12
CA GLY A 11 -15.27 0.98 3.55
C GLY A 11 -15.14 2.37 4.15
N THR A 12 -16.27 3.00 4.43
CA THR A 12 -16.53 4.05 5.44
C THR A 12 -15.35 4.94 5.85
N ALA A 13 -15.44 6.24 5.52
CA ALA A 13 -14.66 7.31 6.14
C ALA A 13 -15.00 7.42 7.63
N ALA A 14 -14.55 6.45 8.42
CA ALA A 14 -14.51 6.52 9.87
C ALA A 14 -13.20 7.20 10.25
N LYS A 15 -13.31 8.24 11.08
CA LYS A 15 -12.24 8.98 11.74
C LYS A 15 -11.01 8.07 11.97
N GLU A 16 -9.95 8.35 11.22
CA GLU A 16 -8.79 7.49 11.00
C GLU A 16 -8.11 7.06 12.32
N PRO A 17 -7.85 5.76 12.56
CA PRO A 17 -7.13 5.32 13.74
C PRO A 17 -5.63 5.59 13.57
N ASN A 18 -5.11 6.54 14.35
CA ASN A 18 -3.72 6.68 14.82
C ASN A 18 -2.61 6.03 13.95
N GLY A 19 -2.35 6.56 12.74
CA GLY A 19 -1.12 6.25 11.98
C GLY A 19 -0.91 4.77 11.66
N GLN A 20 -1.97 3.96 11.58
CA GLN A 20 -1.86 2.55 11.17
C GLN A 20 -1.47 2.43 9.69
N PRO A 21 -0.70 1.40 9.31
CA PRO A 21 -0.31 1.18 7.93
C PRO A 21 -1.53 0.84 7.10
N ARG A 22 -1.62 1.43 5.91
CA ARG A 22 -2.68 1.18 4.94
C ARG A 22 -2.10 1.05 3.54
N ILE A 23 -2.83 0.32 2.70
CA ILE A 23 -2.51 0.12 1.29
C ILE A 23 -3.74 0.51 0.48
N ALA A 24 -3.55 1.30 -0.57
CA ALA A 24 -4.55 1.53 -1.60
C ALA A 24 -4.00 1.05 -2.94
N VAL A 25 -4.82 0.32 -3.69
CA VAL A 25 -4.45 -0.26 -4.99
C VAL A 25 -5.28 0.41 -6.08
N GLY A 26 -4.64 0.80 -7.19
CA GLY A 26 -5.30 1.33 -8.37
C GLY A 26 -4.58 0.93 -9.64
N GLU A 27 -5.28 0.93 -10.78
CA GLU A 27 -4.68 0.64 -12.08
C GLU A 27 -4.95 1.82 -13.03
N GLU A 28 -3.90 2.35 -13.65
CA GLU A 28 -4.01 3.45 -14.61
C GLU A 28 -3.03 3.23 -15.77
N GLY A 29 -3.54 3.26 -17.02
CA GLY A 29 -2.70 3.17 -18.21
C GLY A 29 -1.86 1.88 -18.31
N GLY A 30 -2.32 0.77 -17.72
CA GLY A 30 -1.57 -0.49 -17.67
C GLY A 30 -0.46 -0.53 -16.61
N VAL A 31 -0.43 0.46 -15.71
CA VAL A 31 0.45 0.50 -14.54
C VAL A 31 -0.37 0.16 -13.30
N LEU A 32 0.10 -0.82 -12.53
CA LEU A 32 -0.48 -1.12 -11.23
C LEU A 32 0.16 -0.21 -10.17
N GLY A 33 -0.64 0.66 -9.56
CA GLY A 33 -0.24 1.61 -8.54
C GLY A 33 -0.60 1.14 -7.14
N PHE A 34 0.34 1.30 -6.21
CA PHE A 34 0.15 1.12 -4.78
C PHE A 34 0.47 2.42 -4.06
N ALA A 35 -0.46 2.90 -3.26
CA ALA A 35 -0.22 4.01 -2.34
C ALA A 35 -0.18 3.49 -0.91
N PHE A 36 0.92 3.78 -0.22
CA PHE A 36 1.19 3.35 1.15
C PHE A 36 1.08 4.56 2.08
N SER A 37 0.40 4.38 3.20
CA SER A 37 0.29 5.42 4.21
C SER A 37 0.42 4.87 5.63
N GLY A 38 0.65 5.78 6.59
CA GLY A 38 0.77 5.46 8.01
C GLY A 38 2.15 4.92 8.41
N SER A 39 2.22 4.25 9.56
CA SER A 39 3.45 3.72 10.16
C SER A 39 3.71 2.29 9.72
N TRP A 40 4.82 2.07 9.00
CA TRP A 40 5.29 0.79 8.49
C TRP A 40 6.47 0.29 9.32
N THR A 41 6.17 -0.14 10.54
CA THR A 41 7.18 -0.68 11.47
C THR A 41 6.82 -2.09 11.87
N THR A 42 7.79 -2.84 12.40
CA THR A 42 7.60 -4.17 13.00
C THR A 42 6.38 -4.23 13.93
N ARG A 43 6.03 -3.14 14.62
CA ARG A 43 4.89 -3.06 15.54
C ARG A 43 3.52 -3.03 14.85
N THR A 44 3.47 -2.64 13.58
CA THR A 44 2.23 -2.30 12.88
C THR A 44 2.04 -3.07 11.58
N VAL A 45 3.12 -3.52 10.93
CA VAL A 45 3.10 -4.20 9.62
C VAL A 45 2.29 -5.51 9.63
N ALA A 46 2.14 -6.15 10.78
CA ALA A 46 1.28 -7.32 10.94
C ALA A 46 -0.19 -7.04 10.56
N LEU A 47 -0.64 -5.78 10.64
CA LEU A 47 -2.00 -5.37 10.27
C LEU A 47 -2.25 -5.44 8.75
N VAL A 48 -1.19 -5.40 7.94
CA VAL A 48 -1.27 -5.36 6.47
C VAL A 48 -0.59 -6.57 5.78
N ASP A 49 0.08 -7.46 6.53
CA ASP A 49 0.80 -8.63 5.97
C ASP A 49 -0.12 -9.52 5.11
N ALA A 50 -1.34 -9.79 5.58
CA ALA A 50 -2.29 -10.62 4.84
C ALA A 50 -2.75 -9.98 3.52
N GLU A 51 -2.85 -8.64 3.48
CA GLU A 51 -3.19 -7.90 2.26
C GLU A 51 -2.00 -7.90 1.28
N MET A 52 -0.79 -7.64 1.78
CA MET A 52 0.44 -7.69 0.98
C MET A 52 0.63 -9.06 0.31
N ARG A 53 0.37 -10.17 1.00
CA ARG A 53 0.44 -11.52 0.41
C ARG A 53 -0.59 -11.77 -0.69
N LYS A 54 -1.75 -11.10 -0.64
CA LYS A 54 -2.76 -11.20 -1.71
C LYS A 54 -2.30 -10.41 -2.93
N ILE A 55 -1.64 -9.28 -2.72
CA ILE A 55 -1.07 -8.44 -3.76
C ILE A 55 0.10 -9.14 -4.45
N GLU A 56 1.02 -9.73 -3.69
CA GLU A 56 2.18 -10.49 -4.19
C GLU A 56 1.78 -11.59 -5.19
N LYS A 57 0.63 -12.24 -4.97
CA LYS A 57 0.10 -13.28 -5.87
C LYS A 57 -0.45 -12.74 -7.18
N ARG A 58 -0.60 -11.42 -7.36
CA ARG A 58 -1.04 -10.83 -8.62
C ARG A 58 0.12 -10.83 -9.62
N SER A 59 0.17 -11.86 -10.46
CA SER A 59 1.15 -11.99 -11.54
C SER A 59 0.72 -11.22 -12.80
N GLY A 60 1.69 -10.83 -13.64
CA GLY A 60 1.44 -10.30 -15.00
C GLY A 60 1.52 -8.78 -15.14
N VAL A 61 1.90 -8.07 -14.09
CA VAL A 61 2.09 -6.61 -14.10
C VAL A 61 3.43 -6.27 -14.74
N LYS A 62 3.41 -5.52 -15.85
CA LYS A 62 4.64 -5.08 -16.54
C LYS A 62 5.26 -3.80 -15.96
N SER A 63 4.47 -3.02 -15.23
CA SER A 63 4.89 -1.75 -14.65
C SER A 63 4.18 -1.51 -13.32
N LEU A 64 4.98 -1.22 -12.29
CA LEU A 64 4.54 -0.98 -10.92
C LEU A 64 4.83 0.48 -10.56
N ALA A 65 3.90 1.15 -9.91
CA ALA A 65 4.12 2.45 -9.30
C ALA A 65 3.92 2.35 -7.78
N LEU A 66 4.91 2.77 -7.00
CA LEU A 66 4.87 2.77 -5.55
C LEU A 66 4.86 4.23 -5.05
N ASP A 67 3.77 4.66 -4.42
CA ASP A 67 3.66 5.95 -3.76
C ASP A 67 3.88 5.78 -2.25
N LEU A 68 5.03 6.26 -1.78
CA LEU A 68 5.46 6.21 -0.38
C LEU A 68 5.27 7.55 0.34
N SER A 69 4.67 8.55 -0.32
CA SER A 69 4.64 9.94 0.15
C SER A 69 3.86 10.15 1.45
N GLN A 70 2.99 9.22 1.81
CA GLN A 70 2.16 9.28 3.02
C GLN A 70 2.63 8.32 4.12
N ILE A 71 3.80 7.70 3.98
CA ILE A 71 4.42 6.92 5.06
C ILE A 71 4.96 7.86 6.13
N GLU A 72 4.52 7.64 7.37
CA GLU A 72 4.94 8.44 8.52
C GLU A 72 6.25 7.93 9.13
N LYS A 73 6.43 6.60 9.19
CA LYS A 73 7.59 5.91 9.75
C LYS A 73 7.83 4.61 9.02
N MET A 74 9.09 4.23 8.86
CA MET A 74 9.50 3.00 8.22
C MET A 74 10.65 2.35 9.00
N ASP A 75 10.62 1.04 9.18
CA ASP A 75 11.78 0.25 9.62
C ASP A 75 12.12 -0.86 8.61
N THR A 76 13.12 -1.68 8.93
CA THR A 76 13.56 -2.78 8.07
C THR A 76 12.46 -3.80 7.79
N ALA A 77 11.58 -4.09 8.76
CA ALA A 77 10.49 -5.04 8.56
C ALA A 77 9.42 -4.47 7.62
N GLY A 78 9.08 -3.19 7.78
CA GLY A 78 8.16 -2.50 6.86
C GLY A 78 8.70 -2.42 5.43
N ALA A 79 9.99 -2.12 5.28
CA ALA A 79 10.64 -2.05 3.97
C ALA A 79 10.61 -3.42 3.27
N TRP A 80 10.89 -4.50 4.01
CA TRP A 80 10.83 -5.87 3.50
C TRP A 80 9.45 -6.28 2.99
N LEU A 81 8.36 -5.78 3.58
CA LEU A 81 7.02 -6.06 3.06
C LEU A 81 6.82 -5.43 1.68
N ILE A 82 7.30 -4.20 1.46
CA ILE A 82 7.17 -3.50 0.18
C ILE A 82 8.09 -4.09 -0.87
N ASP A 83 9.31 -4.48 -0.49
CA ASP A 83 10.31 -5.11 -1.38
C ASP A 83 9.78 -6.38 -2.05
N ARG A 84 8.90 -7.14 -1.39
CA ARG A 84 8.22 -8.31 -1.97
C ARG A 84 7.39 -8.04 -3.22
N LEU A 85 7.07 -6.78 -3.50
CA LEU A 85 6.28 -6.39 -4.68
C LEU A 85 7.13 -6.18 -5.94
N VAL A 86 8.46 -6.21 -5.82
CA VAL A 86 9.42 -5.85 -6.87
C VAL A 86 10.17 -7.07 -7.39
#